data_AF-A0A965KXY5-F1
#
_entry.id   AF-A0A965KXY5-F1
#
_cell.length_a   1.000
_cell.length_b   1.000
_cell.length_c   1.000
_cell.angle_alpha   90.00
_cell.angle_beta   90.00
_cell.angle_gamma   90.00
#
_symmetry.space_group_name_H-M   'P 1'
#
loop_
_entity.id
_entity.type
_entity.pdbx_description
1 polymer ?
#
loop_
_entity_poly.entity_id
_entity_poly.type
_entity_poly.pdbx_seq_one_letter_code
_entity_poly.pdbx_strand_id
1 'polypeptide(L)'
;MAVQKLSLFTFGDKVGRICAMNRRLFLRSTLGFTASAAGLAFAGTAGRSLASPAQSHRILDLELFDVERQRPVPARLYLPGRASPSEPAPLVVFSHGLGGSRRGYGYLGSHWADAGIASLHPQHVGSDNTLWRGNPLEMVQRLQSAAREAEAQARVLDLRFALDQILKSDQARLIDPSKIAVAGHSYGANTAMLISGAQVATADGNLVDLRDRRVQAAILISAPPFVGQGPIEQVLEAVRVPTLHVTSLGDSINLPGYRSSVEDRITIFNAMNQSTKTLAVFNTGGHSIFTDRITRSGPELSARIKEAVRELCTLFLQRSLVQRIPMTIEDTRQWRARHESLLDRLVMPQMGRLMNSSR
;
A
#
# COMPACT_ATOMS: atom_id res chain seq x y z
N MET A 1 11.34 -10.04 -68.34
CA MET A 1 12.34 -10.75 -67.50
C MET A 1 11.66 -11.05 -66.16
N ALA A 2 10.84 -12.11 -66.05
CA ALA A 2 11.16 -13.44 -65.48
C ALA A 2 11.65 -13.31 -64.02
N VAL A 3 10.88 -13.53 -62.94
CA VAL A 3 10.13 -14.71 -62.42
C VAL A 3 10.98 -15.95 -62.14
N GLN A 4 11.21 -16.23 -60.84
CA GLN A 4 11.42 -17.55 -60.20
C GLN A 4 11.26 -17.31 -58.68
N LYS A 5 10.14 -17.59 -58.00
CA LYS A 5 9.63 -18.88 -57.47
C LYS A 5 10.72 -19.83 -56.96
N LEU A 6 10.80 -20.01 -55.64
CA LEU A 6 11.01 -21.32 -55.03
C LEU A 6 10.19 -21.46 -53.72
N SER A 7 9.69 -22.67 -53.53
CA SER A 7 8.60 -23.13 -52.70
C SER A 7 9.00 -23.64 -51.31
N LEU A 8 8.07 -23.48 -50.37
CA LEU A 8 7.60 -24.42 -49.34
C LEU A 8 8.53 -25.56 -48.87
N PHE A 9 8.70 -25.66 -47.55
CA PHE A 9 8.60 -26.93 -46.83
C PHE A 9 7.95 -26.74 -45.45
N THR A 10 6.75 -27.29 -45.33
CA THR A 10 6.06 -27.64 -44.09
C THR A 10 6.67 -28.91 -43.50
N PHE A 11 6.78 -29.00 -42.18
CA PHE A 11 6.95 -30.27 -41.48
C PHE A 11 5.96 -30.32 -40.32
N GLY A 12 5.00 -31.25 -40.45
CA GLY A 12 4.02 -31.57 -39.43
C GLY A 12 4.45 -32.76 -38.56
N ASP A 13 3.77 -32.82 -37.42
CA ASP A 13 3.26 -33.99 -36.71
C ASP A 13 4.19 -35.15 -36.30
N LYS A 14 4.26 -35.34 -34.98
CA LYS A 14 3.89 -36.57 -34.22
C LYS A 14 4.88 -36.85 -33.10
N VAL A 15 4.44 -36.70 -31.85
CA VAL A 15 4.53 -37.67 -30.73
C VAL A 15 3.54 -37.12 -29.69
N GLY A 16 2.56 -37.79 -29.10
CA GLY A 16 2.30 -39.20 -28.85
C GLY A 16 1.66 -39.24 -27.46
N ARG A 17 0.38 -39.66 -27.38
CA ARG A 17 -0.40 -39.85 -26.15
C ARG A 17 0.28 -40.84 -25.20
N ILE A 18 0.16 -40.63 -23.89
CA ILE A 18 0.15 -41.56 -22.72
C ILE A 18 0.08 -40.60 -21.50
N CYS A 19 -0.75 -40.68 -20.46
CA CYS A 19 -1.43 -41.78 -19.80
C CYS A 19 -2.71 -41.26 -19.13
N ALA A 20 -3.79 -42.02 -19.26
CA ALA A 20 -4.98 -41.89 -18.42
C ALA A 20 -4.83 -42.72 -17.14
N MET A 21 -5.69 -42.41 -16.17
CA MET A 21 -6.14 -43.26 -15.05
C MET A 21 -5.17 -43.49 -13.88
N ASN A 22 -5.53 -42.90 -12.74
CA ASN A 22 -5.58 -43.63 -11.46
C ASN A 22 -6.67 -43.03 -10.56
N ARG A 23 -7.92 -43.48 -10.77
CA ARG A 23 -8.97 -43.43 -9.75
C ARG A 23 -8.77 -44.65 -8.86
N ARG A 24 -8.25 -44.47 -7.65
CA ARG A 24 -8.33 -45.50 -6.61
C ARG A 24 -9.52 -45.21 -5.70
N LEU A 25 -10.46 -46.15 -5.71
CA LEU A 25 -11.53 -46.30 -4.76
C LEU A 25 -10.95 -46.35 -3.34
N PHE A 26 -11.51 -45.56 -2.43
CA PHE A 26 -11.40 -45.84 -0.99
C PHE A 26 -12.68 -46.57 -0.55
N LEU A 27 -12.50 -47.85 -0.22
CA LEU A 27 -13.51 -48.70 0.39
C LEU A 27 -13.78 -48.21 1.82
N ARG A 28 -15.07 -48.05 2.13
CA ARG A 28 -15.58 -47.96 3.49
C ARG A 28 -15.31 -49.28 4.21
N SER A 29 -14.63 -49.23 5.35
CA SER A 29 -14.68 -50.28 6.37
C SER A 29 -15.32 -49.69 7.63
N THR A 30 -16.56 -50.11 7.86
CA THR A 30 -17.29 -49.94 9.11
C THR A 30 -16.81 -51.02 10.08
N LEU A 31 -16.18 -50.62 11.18
CA LEU A 31 -16.06 -51.44 12.38
C LEU A 31 -16.75 -50.70 13.51
N GLY A 32 -17.87 -51.27 13.94
CA GLY A 32 -18.57 -50.85 15.15
C GLY A 32 -17.75 -51.21 16.36
N PHE A 33 -17.64 -50.26 17.28
CA PHE A 33 -17.32 -50.52 18.67
C PHE A 33 -18.45 -49.93 19.51
N THR A 34 -19.26 -50.83 20.06
CA THR A 34 -20.16 -50.56 21.17
C THR A 34 -19.33 -50.37 22.42
N ALA A 35 -19.37 -49.17 23.02
CA ALA A 35 -18.92 -48.95 24.39
C ALA A 35 -20.02 -48.17 25.13
N SER A 36 -20.59 -48.84 26.13
CA SER A 36 -21.67 -48.38 26.98
C SER A 36 -21.28 -47.15 27.79
N ALA A 37 -22.30 -46.31 28.02
CA ALA A 37 -22.26 -45.07 28.75
C ALA A 37 -21.88 -45.24 30.23
N ALA A 38 -21.05 -44.32 30.75
CA ALA A 38 -21.06 -43.91 32.13
C ALA A 38 -21.28 -42.38 32.13
N GLY A 39 -22.41 -41.96 32.70
CA GLY A 39 -22.86 -40.58 32.70
C GLY A 39 -22.01 -39.69 33.62
N LEU A 40 -21.73 -38.50 33.12
CA LEU A 40 -21.45 -37.31 33.93
C LEU A 40 -22.30 -36.19 33.33
N ALA A 41 -23.38 -35.86 34.02
CA ALA A 41 -24.21 -34.71 33.71
C ALA A 41 -23.41 -33.44 34.02
N PHE A 42 -22.82 -32.84 32.99
CA PHE A 42 -22.42 -31.43 33.05
C PHE A 42 -23.59 -30.61 32.50
N ALA A 43 -24.23 -29.85 33.39
CA ALA A 43 -25.11 -28.76 32.99
C ALA A 43 -24.26 -27.66 32.33
N GLY A 44 -23.90 -27.88 31.06
CA GLY A 44 -23.32 -26.87 30.21
C GLY A 44 -24.43 -25.96 29.74
N THR A 45 -24.33 -24.67 30.08
CA THR A 45 -25.09 -23.62 29.42
C THR A 45 -24.99 -23.84 27.91
N ALA A 46 -26.14 -23.91 27.23
CA ALA A 46 -26.19 -23.92 25.78
C ALA A 46 -25.56 -22.62 25.29
N GLY A 47 -24.25 -22.64 25.06
CA GLY A 47 -23.56 -21.61 24.34
C GLY A 47 -24.25 -21.53 23.00
N ARG A 48 -24.94 -20.41 22.77
CA ARG A 48 -25.26 -19.99 21.41
C ARG A 48 -23.99 -20.19 20.60
N SER A 49 -24.02 -21.13 19.66
CA SER A 49 -23.05 -21.18 18.58
C SER A 49 -23.17 -19.83 17.89
N LEU A 50 -22.34 -18.87 18.28
CA LEU A 50 -22.14 -17.64 17.53
C LEU A 50 -21.71 -18.13 16.16
N ALA A 51 -22.57 -17.87 15.17
CA ALA A 51 -22.27 -18.08 13.77
C ALA A 51 -20.83 -17.64 13.50
N SER A 52 -20.09 -18.43 12.70
CA SER A 52 -18.76 -18.06 12.21
C SER A 52 -18.73 -16.56 11.89
N PRO A 53 -17.74 -15.80 12.38
CA PRO A 53 -17.70 -14.37 12.12
C PRO A 53 -17.75 -14.16 10.60
N ALA A 54 -18.70 -13.31 10.20
CA ALA A 54 -18.95 -12.92 8.82
C ALA A 54 -17.63 -12.72 8.06
N GLN A 55 -17.57 -13.23 6.82
CA GLN A 55 -16.41 -13.23 5.92
C GLN A 55 -15.32 -12.21 6.28
N SER A 56 -14.19 -12.73 6.78
CA SER A 56 -12.89 -12.06 6.67
C SER A 56 -12.74 -11.56 5.23
N HIS A 57 -12.42 -10.29 5.05
CA HIS A 57 -12.25 -9.59 3.77
C HIS A 57 -11.94 -10.43 2.51
N ARG A 58 -12.35 -9.92 1.34
CA ARG A 58 -12.02 -10.51 0.03
C ARG A 58 -10.71 -9.94 -0.51
N ILE A 59 -9.90 -10.79 -1.13
CA ILE A 59 -8.69 -10.37 -1.86
C ILE A 59 -8.86 -10.72 -3.34
N LEU A 60 -8.70 -9.73 -4.22
CA LEU A 60 -8.79 -9.91 -5.66
C LEU A 60 -7.49 -9.42 -6.31
N ASP A 61 -6.84 -10.26 -7.11
CA ASP A 61 -5.77 -9.82 -8.01
C ASP A 61 -6.38 -9.42 -9.35
N LEU A 62 -6.06 -8.21 -9.81
CA LEU A 62 -6.54 -7.61 -11.05
C LEU A 62 -5.36 -7.50 -12.01
N GLU A 63 -5.51 -8.01 -13.23
CA GLU A 63 -4.50 -7.88 -14.29
C GLU A 63 -4.93 -6.77 -15.24
N LEU A 64 -4.69 -5.51 -14.84
CA LEU A 64 -5.07 -4.33 -15.61
C LEU A 64 -3.97 -4.00 -16.64
N PHE A 65 -4.38 -3.49 -17.80
CA PHE A 65 -3.47 -3.05 -18.85
C PHE A 65 -3.89 -1.68 -19.40
N ASP A 66 -3.01 -0.70 -19.29
CA ASP A 66 -3.18 0.64 -19.82
C ASP A 66 -2.80 0.65 -21.30
N VAL A 67 -3.81 0.61 -22.17
CA VAL A 67 -3.64 0.55 -23.63
C VAL A 67 -2.98 1.82 -24.17
N GLU A 68 -3.28 2.99 -23.59
CA GLU A 68 -2.73 4.27 -24.06
C GLU A 68 -1.23 4.35 -23.77
N ARG A 69 -0.81 3.91 -22.59
CA ARG A 69 0.62 3.88 -22.20
C ARG A 69 1.35 2.58 -22.55
N GLN A 70 0.66 1.60 -23.16
CA GLN A 70 1.16 0.25 -23.41
C GLN A 70 1.80 -0.38 -22.16
N ARG A 71 1.15 -0.21 -21.01
CA ARG A 71 1.73 -0.47 -19.70
C ARG A 71 0.87 -1.42 -18.87
N PRO A 72 1.40 -2.57 -18.42
CA PRO A 72 0.71 -3.39 -17.43
C PRO A 72 0.67 -2.68 -16.08
N VAL A 73 -0.52 -2.63 -15.46
CA VAL A 73 -0.74 -2.10 -14.11
C VAL A 73 -1.47 -3.14 -13.25
N PRO A 74 -0.90 -4.33 -13.00
CA PRO A 74 -1.54 -5.32 -12.15
C PRO A 74 -1.82 -4.72 -10.78
N ALA A 75 -2.98 -5.00 -10.18
CA ALA A 75 -3.33 -4.47 -8.87
C ALA A 75 -3.83 -5.59 -7.95
N ARG A 76 -3.82 -5.32 -6.65
CA ARG A 76 -4.48 -6.17 -5.65
C ARG A 76 -5.50 -5.35 -4.88
N LEU A 77 -6.74 -5.80 -4.83
CA LEU A 77 -7.80 -5.20 -4.04
C LEU A 77 -8.04 -6.03 -2.78
N TYR A 78 -7.99 -5.37 -1.62
CA TYR A 78 -8.54 -5.88 -0.36
C TYR A 78 -9.88 -5.19 -0.15
N LEU A 79 -10.96 -5.96 -0.06
CA LEU A 79 -12.33 -5.47 -0.02
C LEU A 79 -13.04 -5.99 1.23
N PRO A 80 -13.69 -5.15 2.04
CA PRO A 80 -14.43 -5.63 3.20
C PRO A 80 -15.48 -6.68 2.82
N GLY A 81 -15.61 -7.73 3.65
CA GLY A 81 -16.62 -8.77 3.45
C GLY A 81 -18.04 -8.20 3.48
N ARG A 82 -18.26 -7.19 4.34
CA ARG A 82 -19.53 -6.46 4.48
C ARG A 82 -19.83 -5.44 3.37
N ALA A 83 -18.86 -5.12 2.49
CA ALA A 83 -19.07 -4.09 1.47
C ALA A 83 -20.20 -4.50 0.52
N SER A 84 -21.21 -3.64 0.42
CA SER A 84 -22.45 -3.87 -0.35
C SER A 84 -22.88 -2.58 -1.05
N PRO A 85 -23.80 -2.63 -2.04
CA PRO A 85 -24.29 -1.41 -2.69
C PRO A 85 -24.96 -0.41 -1.72
N SER A 86 -25.54 -0.89 -0.62
CA SER A 86 -26.13 -0.04 0.43
C SER A 86 -25.10 0.47 1.45
N GLU A 87 -23.95 -0.18 1.56
CA GLU A 87 -22.85 0.19 2.45
C GLU A 87 -21.51 0.10 1.69
N PRO A 88 -21.27 1.01 0.72
CA PRO A 88 -20.05 1.02 -0.06
C PRO A 88 -18.85 1.44 0.81
N ALA A 89 -17.72 0.79 0.62
CA ALA A 89 -16.53 1.00 1.45
C ALA A 89 -15.72 2.24 0.99
N PRO A 90 -15.16 3.03 1.92
CA PRO A 90 -14.10 3.98 1.57
C PRO A 90 -12.89 3.24 1.00
N LEU A 91 -12.08 3.92 0.17
CA LEU A 91 -10.95 3.31 -0.54
C LEU A 91 -9.63 4.01 -0.24
N VAL A 92 -8.59 3.22 0.03
CA VAL A 92 -7.18 3.68 0.05
C VAL A 92 -6.46 3.12 -1.17
N VAL A 93 -5.87 3.99 -2.00
CA VAL A 93 -4.95 3.54 -3.04
C VAL A 93 -3.52 3.55 -2.48
N PHE A 94 -2.87 2.39 -2.39
CA PHE A 94 -1.58 2.21 -1.74
C PHE A 94 -0.45 2.03 -2.75
N SER A 95 0.61 2.84 -2.66
CA SER A 95 1.82 2.71 -3.49
C SER A 95 3.00 2.12 -2.70
N HIS A 96 3.58 1.03 -3.20
CA HIS A 96 4.72 0.34 -2.57
C HIS A 96 6.05 1.10 -2.75
N GLY A 97 7.06 0.86 -1.92
CA GLY A 97 8.40 1.45 -2.13
C GLY A 97 9.12 0.96 -3.41
N LEU A 98 10.26 1.56 -3.73
CA LEU A 98 11.14 1.12 -4.83
C LEU A 98 11.54 -0.36 -4.62
N GLY A 99 11.39 -1.18 -5.65
CA GLY A 99 11.66 -2.61 -5.53
C GLY A 99 10.57 -3.39 -4.78
N GLY A 100 9.43 -2.76 -4.51
CA GLY A 100 8.28 -3.34 -3.80
C GLY A 100 7.33 -4.11 -4.71
N SER A 101 6.17 -4.47 -4.18
CA SER A 101 5.12 -5.17 -4.94
C SER A 101 3.74 -4.84 -4.36
N ARG A 102 2.69 -4.97 -5.19
CA ARG A 102 1.28 -4.96 -4.78
C ARG A 102 0.93 -5.93 -3.64
N ARG A 103 1.82 -6.90 -3.36
CA ARG A 103 1.68 -7.90 -2.29
C ARG A 103 2.49 -7.59 -1.02
N GLY A 104 3.26 -6.49 -0.98
CA GLY A 104 4.26 -6.24 0.07
C GLY A 104 3.76 -5.54 1.35
N TYR A 105 2.46 -5.23 1.42
CA TYR A 105 1.81 -4.52 2.53
C TYR A 105 0.45 -5.15 2.87
N GLY A 106 0.36 -6.47 2.77
CA GLY A 106 -0.82 -7.25 3.10
C GLY A 106 -1.27 -7.05 4.54
N TYR A 107 -0.34 -6.83 5.49
CA TYR A 107 -0.72 -6.53 6.87
C TYR A 107 -1.58 -5.25 7.01
N LEU A 108 -1.35 -4.23 6.17
CA LEU A 108 -2.20 -3.04 6.10
C LEU A 108 -3.48 -3.34 5.33
N GLY A 109 -3.36 -3.98 4.16
CA GLY A 109 -4.50 -4.25 3.28
C GLY A 109 -5.58 -5.09 3.95
N SER A 110 -5.19 -6.21 4.59
CA SER A 110 -6.11 -7.06 5.35
C SER A 110 -6.68 -6.34 6.57
N HIS A 111 -5.84 -5.62 7.35
CA HIS A 111 -6.32 -4.90 8.53
C HIS A 111 -7.34 -3.81 8.19
N TRP A 112 -7.08 -3.02 7.14
CA TRP A 112 -8.04 -2.02 6.68
C TRP A 112 -9.34 -2.65 6.20
N ALA A 113 -9.27 -3.75 5.45
CA ALA A 113 -10.48 -4.41 4.96
C ALA A 113 -11.31 -5.02 6.11
N ASP A 114 -10.67 -5.56 7.13
CA ASP A 114 -11.33 -6.01 8.37
C ASP A 114 -11.92 -4.84 9.17
N ALA A 115 -11.32 -3.64 9.09
CA ALA A 115 -11.85 -2.40 9.63
C ALA A 115 -12.94 -1.74 8.75
N GLY A 116 -13.31 -2.36 7.63
CA GLY A 116 -14.34 -1.85 6.71
C GLY A 116 -13.85 -0.82 5.69
N ILE A 117 -12.55 -0.72 5.46
CA ILE A 117 -11.92 0.18 4.49
C ILE A 117 -11.28 -0.66 3.38
N ALA A 118 -11.70 -0.45 2.13
CA ALA A 118 -11.07 -1.10 0.99
C ALA A 118 -9.67 -0.53 0.73
N SER A 119 -8.78 -1.35 0.18
CA SER A 119 -7.51 -0.85 -0.34
C SER A 119 -7.11 -1.46 -1.67
N LEU A 120 -6.70 -0.62 -2.61
CA LEU A 120 -6.20 -0.99 -3.93
C LEU A 120 -4.69 -0.77 -3.95
N HIS A 121 -3.93 -1.81 -4.28
CA HIS A 121 -2.47 -1.80 -4.31
C HIS A 121 -2.00 -2.03 -5.75
N PRO A 122 -1.74 -0.98 -6.54
CA PRO A 122 -1.18 -1.13 -7.88
C PRO A 122 0.27 -1.62 -7.83
N GLN A 123 0.67 -2.34 -8.88
CA GLN A 123 2.03 -2.72 -9.18
C GLN A 123 2.63 -1.67 -10.12
N HIS A 124 3.84 -1.21 -9.82
CA HIS A 124 4.56 -0.23 -10.64
C HIS A 124 5.65 -0.91 -11.48
N VAL A 125 5.29 -1.38 -12.67
CA VAL A 125 6.22 -2.10 -13.54
C VAL A 125 7.39 -1.20 -13.95
N GLY A 126 8.62 -1.66 -13.73
CA GLY A 126 9.85 -0.87 -13.96
C GLY A 126 10.47 -0.30 -12.68
N SER A 127 9.70 -0.14 -11.59
CA SER A 127 10.21 0.26 -10.27
C SER A 127 9.84 -0.72 -9.15
N ASP A 128 9.55 -1.97 -9.52
CA ASP A 128 9.07 -3.03 -8.65
C ASP A 128 10.12 -4.10 -8.33
N ASN A 129 9.69 -5.21 -7.74
CA ASN A 129 10.54 -6.31 -7.32
C ASN A 129 11.39 -6.93 -8.45
N THR A 130 11.10 -6.64 -9.73
CA THR A 130 11.95 -7.04 -10.85
C THR A 130 13.31 -6.35 -10.81
N LEU A 131 13.43 -5.18 -10.15
CA LEU A 131 14.70 -4.49 -9.94
C LEU A 131 15.74 -5.41 -9.31
N TRP A 132 15.32 -6.27 -8.37
CA TRP A 132 16.19 -7.20 -7.63
C TRP A 132 16.61 -8.43 -8.43
N ARG A 133 16.07 -8.63 -9.63
CA ARG A 133 16.40 -9.75 -10.51
C ARG A 133 17.48 -9.35 -11.50
N GLY A 134 18.26 -10.33 -11.97
CA GLY A 134 19.30 -10.12 -12.99
C GLY A 134 20.66 -9.71 -12.41
N ASN A 135 21.53 -9.16 -13.28
CA ASN A 135 22.93 -8.89 -12.95
C ASN A 135 23.06 -7.78 -11.89
N PRO A 136 23.81 -8.00 -10.78
CA PRO A 136 24.07 -6.97 -9.77
C PRO A 136 24.74 -5.69 -10.28
N LEU A 137 25.53 -5.74 -11.35
CA LEU A 137 26.16 -4.55 -11.93
C LEU A 137 25.15 -3.62 -12.61
N GLU A 138 24.11 -4.19 -13.22
CA GLU A 138 23.01 -3.44 -13.84
C GLU A 138 21.98 -2.95 -12.81
N MET A 139 22.01 -3.47 -11.58
CA MET A 139 21.14 -3.03 -10.49
C MET A 139 21.22 -1.52 -10.30
N VAL A 140 22.42 -0.95 -10.36
CA VAL A 140 22.64 0.49 -10.17
C VAL A 140 21.94 1.29 -11.26
N GLN A 141 22.05 0.87 -12.52
CA GLN A 141 21.39 1.52 -13.66
C GLN A 141 19.86 1.38 -13.59
N ARG A 142 19.36 0.21 -13.15
CA ARG A 142 17.93 -0.03 -12.92
C ARG A 142 17.39 0.87 -11.80
N LEU A 143 18.10 0.97 -10.68
CA LEU A 143 17.76 1.87 -9.57
C LEU A 143 17.78 3.33 -10.00
N GLN A 144 18.79 3.76 -10.76
CA GLN A 144 18.87 5.12 -11.29
C GLN A 144 17.68 5.43 -12.21
N SER A 145 17.36 4.54 -13.15
CA SER A 145 16.24 4.72 -14.08
C SER A 145 14.90 4.75 -13.36
N ALA A 146 14.72 3.88 -12.37
CA ALA A 146 13.52 3.81 -11.55
C ALA A 146 13.39 4.96 -10.53
N ALA A 147 14.43 5.78 -10.36
CA ALA A 147 14.40 6.98 -9.52
C ALA A 147 14.25 8.27 -10.35
N ARG A 148 14.11 8.17 -11.67
CA ARG A 148 13.94 9.34 -12.55
C ARG A 148 12.54 9.95 -12.45
N GLU A 149 12.47 11.20 -12.85
CA GLU A 149 11.23 11.98 -12.92
C GLU A 149 10.13 11.28 -13.74
N ALA A 150 10.47 10.72 -14.90
CA ALA A 150 9.53 9.98 -15.73
C ALA A 150 8.88 8.79 -15.00
N GLU A 151 9.64 8.08 -14.16
CA GLU A 151 9.07 6.99 -13.35
C GLU A 151 8.19 7.55 -12.23
N ALA A 152 8.55 8.68 -11.61
CA ALA A 152 7.72 9.32 -10.60
C ALA A 152 6.34 9.70 -11.16
N GLN A 153 6.31 10.29 -12.37
CA GLN A 153 5.08 10.57 -13.10
C GLN A 153 4.32 9.29 -13.47
N ALA A 154 5.01 8.28 -14.01
CA ALA A 154 4.41 7.01 -14.40
C ALA A 154 3.70 6.32 -13.23
N ARG A 155 4.29 6.36 -12.03
CA ARG A 155 3.69 5.79 -10.82
C ARG A 155 2.41 6.51 -10.39
N VAL A 156 2.35 7.84 -10.52
CA VAL A 156 1.10 8.57 -10.24
C VAL A 156 0.03 8.22 -11.26
N LEU A 157 0.41 8.11 -12.54
CA LEU A 157 -0.50 7.69 -13.60
C LEU A 157 -0.99 6.24 -13.40
N ASP A 158 -0.15 5.34 -12.87
CA ASP A 158 -0.56 3.98 -12.50
C ASP A 158 -1.64 3.99 -11.40
N LEU A 159 -1.49 4.85 -10.39
CA LEU A 159 -2.51 5.02 -9.34
C LEU A 159 -3.83 5.54 -9.92
N ARG A 160 -3.78 6.58 -10.75
CA ARG A 160 -4.96 7.17 -11.39
C ARG A 160 -5.66 6.16 -12.30
N PHE A 161 -4.89 5.45 -13.11
CA PHE A 161 -5.41 4.41 -14.00
C PHE A 161 -6.06 3.28 -13.20
N ALA A 162 -5.39 2.72 -12.20
CA ALA A 162 -5.96 1.64 -11.39
C ALA A 162 -7.24 2.09 -10.64
N LEU A 163 -7.26 3.33 -10.16
CA LEU A 163 -8.43 3.94 -9.54
C LEU A 163 -9.60 4.11 -10.54
N ASP A 164 -9.32 4.57 -11.76
CA ASP A 164 -10.34 4.68 -12.81
C ASP A 164 -10.91 3.32 -13.19
N GLN A 165 -10.05 2.31 -13.32
CA GLN A 165 -10.48 0.95 -13.67
C GLN A 165 -11.34 0.34 -12.57
N ILE A 166 -10.97 0.48 -11.29
CA ILE A 166 -11.77 -0.11 -10.22
C ILE A 166 -13.15 0.56 -10.11
N LEU A 167 -13.22 1.87 -10.32
CA LEU A 167 -14.48 2.64 -10.29
C LEU A 167 -15.37 2.43 -11.53
N LYS A 168 -14.86 1.73 -12.56
CA LYS A 168 -15.62 1.29 -13.74
C LYS A 168 -15.88 -0.23 -13.75
N SER A 169 -15.35 -0.96 -12.78
CA SER A 169 -15.47 -2.42 -12.69
C SER A 169 -16.77 -2.88 -12.00
N ASP A 170 -17.02 -4.19 -11.99
CA ASP A 170 -18.12 -4.79 -11.22
C ASP A 170 -18.05 -4.52 -9.71
N GLN A 171 -16.88 -4.14 -9.20
CA GLN A 171 -16.67 -3.78 -7.80
C GLN A 171 -17.01 -2.31 -7.51
N ALA A 172 -17.26 -1.47 -8.52
CA ALA A 172 -17.50 -0.04 -8.36
C ALA A 172 -18.64 0.25 -7.38
N ARG A 173 -19.73 -0.53 -7.44
CA ARG A 173 -20.88 -0.41 -6.52
C ARG A 173 -20.55 -0.72 -5.05
N LEU A 174 -19.39 -1.30 -4.77
CA LEU A 174 -18.95 -1.66 -3.43
C LEU A 174 -17.95 -0.65 -2.85
N ILE A 175 -17.62 0.40 -3.61
CA ILE A 175 -16.64 1.43 -3.25
C ILE A 175 -17.36 2.78 -3.26
N ASP A 176 -17.12 3.60 -2.24
CA ASP A 176 -17.63 4.97 -2.16
C ASP A 176 -16.63 5.91 -2.87
N PRO A 177 -16.93 6.38 -4.11
CA PRO A 177 -16.01 7.24 -4.84
C PRO A 177 -15.84 8.63 -4.21
N SER A 178 -16.68 8.97 -3.23
CA SER A 178 -16.56 10.21 -2.47
C SER A 178 -15.63 10.07 -1.26
N LYS A 179 -15.03 8.90 -1.02
CA LYS A 179 -14.14 8.62 0.11
C LYS A 179 -12.88 7.90 -0.35
N ILE A 180 -12.02 8.62 -1.08
CA ILE A 180 -10.74 8.10 -1.58
C ILE A 180 -9.56 8.77 -0.87
N ALA A 181 -8.68 7.97 -0.29
CA ALA A 181 -7.38 8.39 0.22
C ALA A 181 -6.25 7.73 -0.57
N VAL A 182 -5.05 8.27 -0.42
CA VAL A 182 -3.82 7.64 -0.90
C VAL A 182 -2.91 7.30 0.27
N ALA A 183 -2.14 6.24 0.14
CA ALA A 183 -1.08 5.90 1.07
C ALA A 183 0.16 5.43 0.31
N GLY A 184 1.32 5.57 0.91
CA GLY A 184 2.51 4.97 0.33
C GLY A 184 3.68 4.89 1.28
N HIS A 185 4.60 3.98 0.95
CA HIS A 185 5.85 3.81 1.67
C HIS A 185 7.05 4.17 0.79
N SER A 186 8.03 4.87 1.35
CA SER A 186 9.27 5.23 0.65
C SER A 186 8.98 5.97 -0.67
N TYR A 187 9.47 5.48 -1.81
CA TYR A 187 9.15 6.05 -3.11
C TYR A 187 7.64 6.09 -3.41
N GLY A 188 6.86 5.16 -2.87
CA GLY A 188 5.40 5.22 -2.92
C GLY A 188 4.80 6.35 -2.08
N ALA A 189 5.47 6.80 -1.01
CA ALA A 189 5.08 8.00 -0.30
C ALA A 189 5.32 9.26 -1.16
N ASN A 190 6.36 9.29 -1.99
CA ASN A 190 6.55 10.37 -2.98
C ASN A 190 5.43 10.36 -4.01
N THR A 191 5.03 9.18 -4.50
CA THR A 191 3.84 9.04 -5.37
C THR A 191 2.57 9.54 -4.67
N ALA A 192 2.39 9.23 -3.38
CA ALA A 192 1.27 9.70 -2.57
C ALA A 192 1.28 11.23 -2.38
N MET A 193 2.45 11.84 -2.18
CA MET A 193 2.59 13.31 -2.12
C MET A 193 2.22 13.96 -3.46
N LEU A 194 2.74 13.46 -4.58
CA LEU A 194 2.47 14.00 -5.92
C LEU A 194 0.98 13.97 -6.28
N ILE A 195 0.32 12.81 -6.13
CA ILE A 195 -1.12 12.70 -6.44
C ILE A 195 -2.00 13.51 -5.46
N SER A 196 -1.47 13.85 -4.28
CA SER A 196 -2.15 14.71 -3.30
C SER A 196 -1.90 16.21 -3.52
N GLY A 197 -1.06 16.56 -4.50
CA GLY A 197 -0.83 17.94 -4.93
C GLY A 197 0.60 18.45 -4.78
N ALA A 198 1.58 17.62 -4.40
CA ALA A 198 2.97 18.04 -4.49
C ALA A 198 3.36 18.29 -5.96
N GLN A 199 4.13 19.34 -6.21
CA GLN A 199 4.51 19.77 -7.56
C GLN A 199 6.02 19.64 -7.74
N VAL A 200 6.42 18.94 -8.78
CA VAL A 200 7.81 18.78 -9.18
C VAL A 200 8.03 19.44 -10.53
N ALA A 201 9.22 20.00 -10.72
CA ALA A 201 9.64 20.56 -12.00
C ALA A 201 10.03 19.44 -12.96
N THR A 202 9.61 19.61 -14.20
CA THR A 202 10.11 18.82 -15.33
C THR A 202 11.54 19.21 -15.68
N ALA A 203 12.20 18.37 -16.47
CA ALA A 203 13.49 18.70 -17.09
C ALA A 203 13.49 20.08 -17.80
N ASP A 204 12.34 20.51 -18.34
CA ASP A 204 12.15 21.80 -19.01
C ASP A 204 11.77 22.95 -18.04
N GLY A 205 11.76 22.69 -16.73
CA GLY A 205 11.47 23.67 -15.68
C GLY A 205 9.98 23.93 -15.39
N ASN A 206 9.06 23.28 -16.11
CA ASN A 206 7.63 23.44 -15.88
C ASN A 206 7.17 22.60 -14.67
N LEU A 207 6.35 23.20 -13.79
CA LEU A 207 5.69 22.48 -12.71
C LEU A 207 4.56 21.60 -13.27
N VAL A 208 4.56 20.33 -12.91
CA VAL A 208 3.50 19.39 -13.31
C VAL A 208 2.53 19.17 -12.15
N ASP A 209 1.26 19.49 -12.37
CA ASP A 209 0.18 19.14 -11.44
C ASP A 209 -0.32 17.71 -11.73
N LEU A 210 0.12 16.77 -10.90
CA LEU A 210 -0.31 15.37 -10.96
C LEU A 210 -1.49 15.08 -10.03
N ARG A 211 -2.08 16.09 -9.41
CA ARG A 211 -3.12 15.92 -8.40
C ARG A 211 -4.35 15.20 -8.96
N ASP A 212 -4.83 14.22 -8.22
CA ASP A 212 -6.15 13.64 -8.44
C ASP A 212 -7.15 14.25 -7.45
N ARG A 213 -8.15 14.96 -7.97
CA ARG A 213 -9.13 15.71 -7.15
C ARG A 213 -10.02 14.81 -6.29
N ARG A 214 -10.04 13.49 -6.54
CA ARG A 214 -10.78 12.52 -5.72
C ARG A 214 -10.08 12.23 -4.40
N VAL A 215 -8.78 12.46 -4.29
CA VAL A 215 -7.99 12.18 -3.08
C VAL A 215 -8.32 13.20 -1.99
N GLN A 216 -8.74 12.71 -0.83
CA GLN A 216 -9.18 13.52 0.31
C GLN A 216 -8.24 13.47 1.52
N ALA A 217 -7.34 12.49 1.59
CA ALA A 217 -6.38 12.32 2.67
C ALA A 217 -5.16 11.52 2.18
N ALA A 218 -4.01 11.71 2.84
CA ALA A 218 -2.77 11.02 2.48
C ALA A 218 -2.03 10.41 3.69
N ILE A 219 -1.53 9.18 3.56
CA ILE A 219 -0.64 8.55 4.55
C ILE A 219 0.76 8.39 3.93
N LEU A 220 1.77 8.92 4.60
CA LEU A 220 3.14 9.00 4.13
C LEU A 220 4.04 8.22 5.10
N ILE A 221 4.46 7.03 4.68
CA ILE A 221 5.29 6.15 5.49
C ILE A 221 6.73 6.25 4.98
N SER A 222 7.65 6.76 5.80
CA SER A 222 9.08 6.85 5.51
C SER A 222 9.39 7.59 4.20
N ALA A 223 8.77 8.75 3.98
CA ALA A 223 8.93 9.53 2.75
C ALA A 223 10.37 10.04 2.56
N PRO A 224 11.05 9.72 1.45
CA PRO A 224 12.29 10.37 1.05
C PRO A 224 12.07 11.74 0.42
N PRO A 225 13.07 12.64 0.46
CA PRO A 225 12.98 13.92 -0.21
C PRO A 225 12.93 13.74 -1.73
N PHE A 226 12.33 14.71 -2.42
CA PHE A 226 12.39 14.81 -3.87
C PHE A 226 13.77 15.35 -4.30
N VAL A 227 14.65 14.46 -4.75
CA VAL A 227 16.02 14.83 -5.13
C VAL A 227 16.01 15.75 -6.36
N GLY A 228 16.72 16.87 -6.28
CA GLY A 228 16.90 17.78 -7.42
C GLY A 228 15.69 18.65 -7.77
N GLN A 229 14.68 18.73 -6.89
CA GLN A 229 13.41 19.44 -7.15
C GLN A 229 13.32 20.82 -6.48
N GLY A 230 14.46 21.38 -6.06
CA GLY A 230 14.50 22.68 -5.37
C GLY A 230 14.04 22.61 -3.91
N PRO A 231 13.64 23.76 -3.33
CA PRO A 231 13.17 23.83 -1.94
C PRO A 231 11.91 22.98 -1.72
N ILE A 232 11.94 22.13 -0.70
CA ILE A 232 10.86 21.19 -0.41
C ILE A 232 9.55 21.89 -0.03
N GLU A 233 9.62 23.09 0.53
CA GLU A 233 8.48 23.94 0.86
C GLU A 233 7.67 24.30 -0.39
N GLN A 234 8.36 24.62 -1.50
CA GLN A 234 7.71 24.93 -2.77
C GLN A 234 7.06 23.67 -3.35
N VAL A 235 7.78 22.55 -3.30
CA VAL A 235 7.26 21.26 -3.80
C VAL A 235 5.99 20.84 -3.06
N LEU A 236 5.90 21.11 -1.75
CA LEU A 236 4.79 20.64 -0.90
C LEU A 236 3.72 21.70 -0.63
N GLU A 237 3.88 22.93 -1.10
CA GLU A 237 2.98 24.06 -0.82
C GLU A 237 1.53 23.77 -1.21
N ALA A 238 1.32 23.10 -2.35
CA ALA A 238 -0.01 22.84 -2.88
C ALA A 238 -0.74 21.65 -2.21
N VAL A 239 -0.09 20.90 -1.31
CA VAL A 239 -0.68 19.77 -0.58
C VAL A 239 -1.58 20.28 0.55
N ARG A 240 -2.90 20.15 0.36
CA ARG A 240 -3.93 20.65 1.30
C ARG A 240 -4.72 19.57 2.02
N VAL A 241 -4.73 18.34 1.51
CA VAL A 241 -5.43 17.22 2.17
C VAL A 241 -4.79 16.92 3.54
N PRO A 242 -5.54 16.42 4.55
CA PRO A 242 -4.95 15.95 5.78
C PRO A 242 -3.88 14.88 5.53
N THR A 243 -2.80 14.91 6.31
CA THR A 243 -1.66 13.99 6.16
C THR A 243 -1.29 13.30 7.47
N LEU A 244 -1.02 12.00 7.39
CA LEU A 244 -0.38 11.23 8.45
C LEU A 244 1.02 10.84 8.02
N HIS A 245 2.02 11.16 8.84
CA HIS A 245 3.42 10.84 8.60
C HIS A 245 3.88 9.79 9.60
N VAL A 246 4.56 8.75 9.12
CA VAL A 246 5.05 7.63 9.93
C VAL A 246 6.50 7.34 9.56
N THR A 247 7.40 7.27 10.54
CA THR A 247 8.80 6.90 10.33
C THR A 247 9.41 6.31 11.61
N SER A 248 10.71 5.98 11.61
CA SER A 248 11.45 5.50 12.78
C SER A 248 12.85 6.13 12.85
N LEU A 249 13.45 6.16 14.04
CA LEU A 249 14.83 6.66 14.22
C LEU A 249 15.87 5.88 13.42
N GLY A 250 15.66 4.56 13.27
CA GLY A 250 16.52 3.70 12.46
C GLY A 250 16.24 3.78 10.95
N ASP A 251 15.30 4.61 10.50
CA ASP A 251 14.97 4.78 9.09
C ASP A 251 16.07 5.56 8.37
N SER A 252 17.03 4.83 7.84
CA SER A 252 18.05 5.35 6.94
C SER A 252 18.04 4.58 5.62
N ILE A 253 17.96 5.31 4.51
CA ILE A 253 18.22 4.81 3.17
C ILE A 253 19.67 5.14 2.83
N ASN A 254 20.45 4.10 2.52
CA ASN A 254 21.84 4.24 2.09
C ASN A 254 22.00 3.51 0.75
N LEU A 255 22.04 4.29 -0.32
CA LEU A 255 22.31 3.84 -1.69
C LEU A 255 23.58 4.54 -2.19
N PRO A 256 24.30 3.97 -3.18
CA PRO A 256 25.44 4.65 -3.78
C PRO A 256 25.05 6.04 -4.31
N GLY A 257 25.68 7.10 -3.79
CA GLY A 257 25.39 8.49 -4.16
C GLY A 257 24.08 9.06 -3.62
N TYR A 258 23.35 8.34 -2.77
CA TYR A 258 22.10 8.81 -2.19
C TYR A 258 21.95 8.34 -0.73
N ARG A 259 21.80 9.30 0.17
CA ARG A 259 21.51 9.05 1.57
C ARG A 259 20.27 9.83 1.96
N SER A 260 19.40 9.19 2.73
CA SER A 260 18.27 9.88 3.34
C SER A 260 17.98 9.33 4.73
N SER A 261 17.79 10.22 5.71
CA SER A 261 17.65 9.89 7.13
C SER A 261 16.25 10.24 7.67
N VAL A 262 16.03 9.97 8.97
CA VAL A 262 14.80 10.32 9.67
C VAL A 262 14.56 11.84 9.68
N GLU A 263 15.62 12.63 9.72
CA GLU A 263 15.56 14.09 9.65
C GLU A 263 14.91 14.56 8.34
N ASP A 264 15.16 13.91 7.21
CA ASP A 264 14.50 14.26 5.95
C ASP A 264 12.98 14.04 6.01
N ARG A 265 12.52 12.99 6.71
CA ARG A 265 11.08 12.73 6.91
C ARG A 265 10.45 13.83 7.76
N ILE A 266 11.17 14.27 8.79
CA ILE A 266 10.73 15.36 9.66
C ILE A 266 10.70 16.69 8.88
N THR A 267 11.68 16.94 7.99
CA THR A 267 11.68 18.10 7.09
C THR A 267 10.47 18.10 6.16
N ILE A 268 10.13 16.95 5.55
CA ILE A 268 8.92 16.80 4.72
C ILE A 268 7.65 17.09 5.52
N PHE A 269 7.53 16.54 6.73
CA PHE A 269 6.42 16.83 7.63
C PHE A 269 6.30 18.33 7.94
N ASN A 270 7.42 18.98 8.27
CA ASN A 270 7.45 20.40 8.57
C ASN A 270 7.05 21.25 7.36
N ALA A 271 7.51 20.90 6.15
CA ALA A 271 7.23 21.64 4.92
C ALA A 271 5.75 21.61 4.46
N MET A 272 4.96 20.60 4.86
CA MET A 272 3.52 20.53 4.52
C MET A 272 2.66 21.51 5.33
N ASN A 273 2.84 22.81 5.12
CA ASN A 273 2.22 23.84 5.97
C ASN A 273 0.73 24.08 5.67
N GLN A 274 0.26 23.72 4.48
CA GLN A 274 -1.15 23.89 4.10
C GLN A 274 -2.02 22.67 4.48
N SER A 275 -1.44 21.64 5.13
CA SER A 275 -2.12 20.41 5.53
C SER A 275 -2.34 20.36 7.04
N THR A 276 -3.47 19.79 7.48
CA THR A 276 -3.56 19.28 8.85
C THR A 276 -2.74 18.00 8.95
N LYS A 277 -1.74 17.99 9.81
CA LYS A 277 -0.69 16.96 9.80
C LYS A 277 -0.47 16.36 11.18
N THR A 278 -0.19 15.06 11.20
CA THR A 278 0.21 14.28 12.40
C THR A 278 1.47 13.49 12.06
N LEU A 279 2.40 13.35 13.01
CA LEU A 279 3.65 12.59 12.82
C LEU A 279 3.86 11.60 13.95
N ALA A 280 4.13 10.34 13.62
CA ALA A 280 4.65 9.33 14.53
C ALA A 280 6.07 8.92 14.12
N VAL A 281 7.02 9.02 15.06
CA VAL A 281 8.39 8.52 14.93
C VAL A 281 8.57 7.39 15.94
N PHE A 282 8.83 6.18 15.45
CA PHE A 282 9.15 5.03 16.28
C PHE A 282 10.62 5.08 16.74
N ASN A 283 10.91 4.65 17.96
CA ASN A 283 12.24 4.69 18.56
C ASN A 283 13.24 3.70 17.94
N THR A 284 12.76 2.75 17.15
CA THR A 284 13.58 1.72 16.51
C THR A 284 12.94 1.24 15.21
N GLY A 285 13.72 0.46 14.45
CA GLY A 285 13.30 -0.10 13.17
C GLY A 285 13.98 0.56 11.98
N GLY A 286 14.43 -0.26 11.03
CA GLY A 286 14.98 0.22 9.77
C GLY A 286 13.89 0.54 8.74
N HIS A 287 14.29 1.10 7.59
CA HIS A 287 13.39 1.54 6.52
C HIS A 287 12.33 0.49 6.07
N SER A 288 12.67 -0.80 6.12
CA SER A 288 11.77 -1.90 5.71
C SER A 288 10.84 -2.41 6.81
N ILE A 289 10.88 -1.87 8.03
CA ILE A 289 10.04 -2.35 9.16
C ILE A 289 8.54 -2.22 8.89
N PHE A 290 8.18 -1.28 8.02
CA PHE A 290 6.81 -1.00 7.59
C PHE A 290 6.32 -1.88 6.42
N THR A 291 7.07 -2.93 6.05
CA THR A 291 6.75 -3.82 4.93
C THR A 291 6.52 -5.25 5.43
N ASP A 292 5.93 -6.13 4.64
CA ASP A 292 5.81 -7.57 4.98
C ASP A 292 7.15 -8.32 5.01
N ARG A 293 8.28 -7.67 4.72
CA ARG A 293 9.60 -8.28 4.77
C ARG A 293 10.00 -8.59 6.22
N ILE A 294 10.75 -9.67 6.40
CA ILE A 294 11.47 -9.95 7.64
C ILE A 294 12.55 -8.88 7.81
N THR A 295 12.66 -8.29 9.01
CA THR A 295 13.63 -7.23 9.29
C THR A 295 14.64 -7.63 10.35
N ARG A 296 15.75 -6.90 10.41
CA ARG A 296 16.80 -7.09 11.43
C ARG A 296 16.33 -6.82 12.86
N SER A 297 15.20 -6.14 13.02
CA SER A 297 14.60 -5.82 14.33
C SER A 297 13.96 -7.05 15.00
N GLY A 298 13.88 -8.19 14.31
CA GLY A 298 13.22 -9.39 14.82
C GLY A 298 11.70 -9.37 14.61
N PRO A 299 11.06 -10.55 14.64
CA PRO A 299 9.64 -10.68 14.30
C PRO A 299 8.71 -10.05 15.35
N GLU A 300 9.02 -10.14 16.65
CA GLU A 300 8.16 -9.63 17.72
C GLU A 300 8.08 -8.10 17.70
N LEU A 301 9.23 -7.43 17.62
CA LEU A 301 9.30 -5.97 17.55
C LEU A 301 8.69 -5.46 16.24
N SER A 302 8.95 -6.14 15.12
CA SER A 302 8.31 -5.81 13.84
C SER A 302 6.78 -5.93 13.92
N ALA A 303 6.26 -6.96 14.59
CA ALA A 303 4.83 -7.15 14.77
C ALA A 303 4.20 -6.03 15.62
N ARG A 304 4.83 -5.67 16.74
CA ARG A 304 4.38 -4.57 17.61
C ARG A 304 4.37 -3.22 16.89
N ILE A 305 5.41 -2.90 16.12
CA ILE A 305 5.45 -1.66 15.32
C ILE A 305 4.39 -1.70 14.22
N LYS A 306 4.24 -2.81 13.49
CA LYS A 306 3.19 -2.95 12.48
C LYS A 306 1.79 -2.83 13.06
N GLU A 307 1.58 -3.32 14.27
CA GLU A 307 0.34 -3.16 15.02
C GLU A 307 0.06 -1.70 15.36
N ALA A 308 1.04 -0.99 15.90
CA ALA A 308 0.91 0.44 16.16
C ALA A 308 0.60 1.22 14.86
N VAL A 309 1.31 0.91 13.77
CA VAL A 309 1.14 1.56 12.45
C VAL A 309 -0.24 1.32 11.87
N ARG A 310 -0.71 0.06 11.82
CA ARG A 310 -2.01 -0.27 11.23
C ARG A 310 -3.15 0.37 12.00
N GLU A 311 -3.05 0.45 13.33
CA GLU A 311 -4.03 1.13 14.17
C GLU A 311 -4.06 2.65 13.93
N LEU A 312 -2.88 3.31 13.91
CA LEU A 312 -2.81 4.75 13.69
C LEU A 312 -3.33 5.14 12.30
N CYS A 313 -2.94 4.37 11.28
CA CYS A 313 -3.43 4.56 9.92
C CYS A 313 -4.95 4.41 9.86
N THR A 314 -5.51 3.38 10.51
CA THR A 314 -6.97 3.15 10.53
C THR A 314 -7.69 4.29 11.25
N LEU A 315 -7.17 4.75 12.39
CA LEU A 315 -7.73 5.88 13.14
C LEU A 315 -7.74 7.16 12.28
N PHE A 316 -6.64 7.45 11.59
CA PHE A 316 -6.54 8.57 10.67
C PHE A 316 -7.57 8.48 9.53
N LEU A 317 -7.71 7.31 8.90
CA LEU A 317 -8.67 7.11 7.82
C LEU A 317 -10.12 7.24 8.32
N GLN A 318 -10.45 6.66 9.48
CA GLN A 318 -11.78 6.78 10.05
C GLN A 318 -12.15 8.26 10.33
N ARG A 319 -11.22 9.04 10.88
CA ARG A 319 -11.44 10.48 11.11
C ARG A 319 -11.49 11.27 9.81
N SER A 320 -10.38 11.27 9.05
CA SER A 320 -10.17 12.19 7.94
C SER A 320 -10.87 11.78 6.64
N LEU A 321 -11.11 10.48 6.42
CA LEU A 321 -11.75 9.99 5.21
C LEU A 321 -13.22 9.64 5.42
N VAL A 322 -13.54 8.88 6.48
CA VAL A 322 -14.91 8.39 6.71
C VAL A 322 -15.80 9.46 7.34
N GLN A 323 -15.32 10.08 8.43
CA GLN A 323 -16.05 11.12 9.16
C GLN A 323 -15.80 12.53 8.60
N ARG A 324 -14.79 12.70 7.73
CA ARG A 324 -14.34 13.98 7.17
C ARG A 324 -14.06 15.05 8.24
N ILE A 325 -13.49 14.62 9.36
CA ILE A 325 -13.00 15.50 10.43
C ILE A 325 -11.51 15.26 10.67
N PRO A 326 -10.76 16.27 11.14
CA PRO A 326 -9.39 16.07 11.59
C PRO A 326 -9.31 15.01 12.71
N MET A 327 -8.19 14.29 12.80
CA MET A 327 -7.89 13.58 14.04
C MET A 327 -7.81 14.57 15.19
N THR A 328 -8.29 14.16 16.36
CA THR A 328 -8.22 14.98 17.57
C THR A 328 -6.96 14.70 18.38
N ILE A 329 -6.64 15.62 19.28
CA ILE A 329 -5.56 15.41 20.27
C ILE A 329 -5.88 14.18 21.13
N GLU A 330 -7.16 13.96 21.47
CA GLU A 330 -7.57 12.83 22.31
C GLU A 330 -7.41 11.48 21.60
N ASP A 331 -7.81 11.39 20.32
CA ASP A 331 -7.55 10.21 19.47
C ASP A 331 -6.07 9.80 19.54
N THR A 332 -5.19 10.79 19.42
CA THR A 332 -3.75 10.59 19.36
C THR A 332 -3.17 10.25 20.73
N ARG A 333 -3.72 10.81 21.82
CA ARG A 333 -3.35 10.46 23.21
C ARG A 333 -3.73 9.02 23.56
N GLN A 334 -4.94 8.59 23.21
CA GLN A 334 -5.39 7.22 23.48
C GLN A 334 -4.59 6.19 22.69
N TRP A 335 -4.26 6.49 21.44
CA TRP A 335 -3.34 5.66 20.67
C TRP A 335 -1.95 5.62 21.29
N ARG A 336 -1.39 6.78 21.69
CA ARG A 336 -0.07 6.86 22.35
C ARG A 336 -0.01 6.02 23.61
N ALA A 337 -1.02 6.08 24.48
CA ALA A 337 -1.03 5.35 25.75
C ALA A 337 -0.83 3.83 25.57
N ARG A 338 -1.26 3.27 24.44
CA ARG A 338 -1.09 1.83 24.13
C ARG A 338 0.28 1.50 23.52
N HIS A 339 0.94 2.47 22.89
CA HIS A 339 2.16 2.28 22.09
C HIS A 339 3.37 3.08 22.55
N GLU A 340 3.29 3.75 23.70
CA GLU A 340 4.30 4.72 24.17
C GLU A 340 5.72 4.13 24.19
N SER A 341 5.87 2.88 24.61
CA SER A 341 7.17 2.17 24.63
C SER A 341 7.85 2.02 23.26
N LEU A 342 7.11 2.22 22.16
CA LEU A 342 7.63 2.12 20.79
C LEU A 342 7.97 3.48 20.19
N LEU A 343 7.62 4.59 20.85
CA LEU A 343 7.69 5.93 20.27
C LEU A 343 8.94 6.68 20.73
N ASP A 344 9.54 7.39 19.78
CA ASP A 344 10.49 8.47 20.04
C ASP A 344 9.74 9.81 20.09
N ARG A 345 8.90 10.06 19.08
CA ARG A 345 8.19 11.33 18.92
C ARG A 345 6.79 11.12 18.40
N LEU A 346 5.86 11.88 18.93
CA LEU A 346 4.49 11.98 18.42
C LEU A 346 4.10 13.45 18.37
N VAL A 347 3.85 13.95 17.16
CA VAL A 347 3.33 15.29 16.93
C VAL A 347 1.83 15.19 16.74
N MET A 348 1.08 15.77 17.67
CA MET A 348 -0.38 15.77 17.69
C MET A 348 -0.95 16.51 16.45
N PRO A 349 -2.21 16.23 16.06
CA PRO A 349 -2.83 16.86 14.92
C PRO A 349 -2.81 18.38 15.05
N GLN A 350 -2.23 19.04 14.06
CA GLN A 350 -2.16 20.49 14.00
C GLN A 350 -2.24 20.97 12.56
N MET A 351 -2.82 22.16 12.36
CA MET A 351 -2.67 22.87 11.09
C MET A 351 -1.24 23.37 11.00
N GLY A 352 -0.60 23.27 9.84
CA GLY A 352 0.70 23.90 9.63
C GLY A 352 0.60 25.41 9.81
N ARG A 353 0.95 25.92 11.01
CA ARG A 353 1.19 27.35 11.18
C ARG A 353 2.59 27.64 10.66
N LEU A 354 2.69 28.69 9.84
CA LEU A 354 3.93 29.44 9.65
C LEU A 354 4.56 29.62 11.03
N MET A 355 5.71 29.00 11.28
CA MET A 355 6.58 29.51 12.33
C MET A 355 6.88 30.95 11.91
N ASN A 356 6.24 31.91 12.58
CA ASN A 356 6.76 33.27 12.58
C ASN A 356 8.20 33.15 13.07
N SER A 357 9.15 33.38 12.18
CA SER A 357 10.54 33.63 12.53
C SER A 357 10.54 34.87 13.42
N SER A 358 10.60 34.65 14.72
CA SER A 358 10.87 35.67 15.73
C SER A 358 12.22 35.34 16.35
N ARG A 359 13.30 35.76 15.67
CA ARG A 359 14.44 36.52 16.20
C ARG A 359 15.56 36.57 15.18
#